data_AF-A0A948M710-F1
#
_entry.id   AF-A0A948M710-F1
#
_cell.length_a   1.000
_cell.length_b   1.000
_cell.length_c   1.000
_cell.angle_alpha   90.00
_cell.angle_beta   90.00
_cell.angle_gamma   90.00
#
_symmetry.space_group_name_H-M   'P 1'
#
loop_
_entity.id
_entity.type
_entity.pdbx_description
1 polymer ?
#
loop_
_entity_poly.entity_id
_entity_poly.type
_entity_poly.pdbx_seq_one_letter_code
_entity_poly.pdbx_strand_id
1 'polypeptide(L)'
;KEIGSEAMEFIGDVDVLFAPANPNITKVINQIGPKVIISMSKEEKDLIGFLKDVGVDKTNSLDKFSFKKKDIADKKGEVTVLKPMINI
;
A
#
# COMPACT_ATOMS: atom_id res chain seq x y z
N LYS A 1 8.90 -7.35 -10.54
CA LYS A 1 8.17 -8.55 -11.02
C LYS A 1 6.76 -8.07 -11.35
N GLU A 2 6.23 -8.42 -12.51
CA GLU A 2 4.88 -8.01 -12.95
C GLU A 2 3.89 -9.15 -12.72
N ILE A 3 2.62 -8.80 -12.50
CA ILE A 3 1.54 -9.78 -12.39
C ILE A 3 1.04 -10.10 -13.80
N GLY A 4 0.86 -11.38 -14.13
CA GLY A 4 0.31 -11.77 -15.44
C GLY A 4 -1.15 -11.37 -15.61
N SER A 5 -1.62 -11.23 -16.85
CA SER A 5 -2.97 -10.75 -17.16
C SER A 5 -4.09 -11.57 -16.52
N GLU A 6 -3.99 -12.91 -16.53
CA GLU A 6 -4.98 -13.81 -15.92
C GLU A 6 -5.11 -13.58 -14.40
N ALA A 7 -3.98 -13.38 -13.72
CA ALA A 7 -3.98 -13.07 -12.30
C ALA A 7 -4.56 -11.67 -12.02
N MET A 8 -4.38 -10.70 -12.92
CA MET A 8 -5.00 -9.38 -12.76
C MET A 8 -6.50 -9.38 -12.99
N GLU A 9 -7.00 -10.15 -13.95
CA GLU A 9 -8.43 -10.33 -14.16
C GLU A 9 -9.09 -10.98 -12.93
N PHE A 10 -8.41 -11.95 -12.32
CA PHE A 10 -8.87 -12.58 -11.09
C PHE A 10 -8.87 -11.63 -9.88
N ILE A 11 -7.83 -10.79 -9.75
CA ILE A 11 -7.74 -9.81 -8.66
C ILE A 11 -8.83 -8.73 -8.79
N GLY A 12 -9.08 -8.26 -10.02
CA GLY A 12 -10.06 -7.21 -10.29
C GLY A 12 -9.69 -5.87 -9.64
N ASP A 13 -10.71 -5.05 -9.39
CA ASP A 13 -10.53 -3.73 -8.76
C ASP A 13 -10.20 -3.86 -7.26
N VAL A 14 -9.06 -3.28 -6.86
CA VAL A 14 -8.60 -3.30 -5.48
C VAL A 14 -8.84 -1.95 -4.81
N ASP A 15 -9.73 -1.91 -3.83
CA ASP A 15 -9.94 -0.73 -3.01
C ASP A 15 -8.77 -0.50 -2.01
N VAL A 16 -8.33 -1.58 -1.36
CA VAL A 16 -7.30 -1.53 -0.31
C VAL A 16 -6.28 -2.65 -0.53
N LEU A 17 -5.01 -2.28 -0.66
CA LEU A 17 -3.90 -3.21 -0.82
C LEU A 17 -2.99 -3.18 0.40
N PHE A 18 -2.75 -4.33 1.01
CA PHE A 18 -1.70 -4.51 2.00
C PHE A 18 -0.40 -4.86 1.27
N ALA A 19 0.63 -4.03 1.41
CA ALA A 19 1.87 -4.17 0.64
C ALA A 19 3.09 -4.26 1.56
N PRO A 20 3.98 -5.25 1.38
CA PRO A 20 5.27 -5.27 2.07
C PRO A 20 6.14 -4.10 1.61
N ALA A 21 6.85 -3.46 2.53
CA ALA A 21 7.81 -2.43 2.19
C ALA A 21 9.10 -3.05 1.63
N ASN A 22 9.13 -3.23 0.31
CA ASN A 22 10.34 -3.63 -0.40
C ASN A 22 10.42 -2.89 -1.75
N PRO A 23 11.62 -2.71 -2.32
CA PRO A 23 11.80 -1.94 -3.56
C PRO A 23 11.10 -2.54 -4.80
N ASN A 24 10.77 -3.82 -4.76
CA ASN A 24 10.21 -4.54 -5.91
C ASN A 24 8.68 -4.46 -6.00
N ILE A 25 8.00 -3.96 -4.97
CA ILE A 25 6.54 -3.97 -4.86
C ILE A 25 5.88 -2.82 -5.61
N THR A 26 6.59 -1.73 -5.89
CA THR A 26 6.02 -0.51 -6.49
C THR A 26 5.46 -0.75 -7.88
N LYS A 27 6.13 -1.57 -8.70
CA LYS A 27 5.58 -2.00 -10.00
C LYS A 27 4.25 -2.73 -9.85
N VAL A 28 4.15 -3.60 -8.84
CA VAL A 28 2.91 -4.35 -8.56
C VAL A 28 1.81 -3.40 -8.08
N ILE A 29 2.13 -2.47 -7.17
CA ILE A 29 1.18 -1.45 -6.70
C ILE A 29 0.64 -0.64 -7.87
N ASN A 30 1.51 -0.16 -8.76
CA ASN A 30 1.11 0.63 -9.93
C ASN A 30 0.24 -0.17 -10.89
N GLN A 31 0.53 -1.47 -11.05
CA GLN A 31 -0.25 -2.35 -11.91
C GLN A 31 -1.63 -2.65 -11.33
N ILE A 32 -1.73 -2.83 -10.00
CA ILE A 32 -3.01 -3.06 -9.29
C ILE A 32 -3.84 -1.76 -9.24
N GLY A 33 -3.19 -0.60 -9.13
CA GLY A 33 -3.87 0.70 -9.04
C GLY A 33 -4.80 0.85 -7.83
N PRO A 34 -4.40 0.47 -6.60
CA PRO A 34 -5.31 0.50 -5.47
C PRO A 34 -5.65 1.92 -5.00
N LYS A 35 -6.82 2.10 -4.39
CA LYS A 35 -7.21 3.41 -3.82
C LYS A 35 -6.42 3.73 -2.56
N VAL A 36 -6.21 2.73 -1.70
CA VAL A 36 -5.43 2.84 -0.47
C VAL A 36 -4.38 1.74 -0.40
N ILE A 37 -3.19 2.09 0.07
CA ILE A 37 -2.08 1.18 0.31
C ILE A 37 -1.76 1.16 1.80
N ILE A 38 -1.81 0.00 2.43
CA ILE A 38 -1.41 -0.20 3.82
C ILE A 38 -0.04 -0.85 3.85
N SER A 39 0.97 -0.12 4.34
CA SER A 39 2.34 -0.62 4.40
C SER A 39 2.51 -1.66 5.52
N MET A 40 3.07 -2.82 5.17
CA MET A 40 3.46 -3.90 6.08
C MET A 40 4.95 -3.85 6.42
N SER A 41 5.47 -2.64 6.72
CA SER A 41 6.86 -2.45 7.09
C SER A 41 7.16 -3.06 8.47
N LYS A 42 8.34 -3.66 8.59
CA LYS A 42 8.89 -4.14 9.88
C LYS A 42 9.79 -3.10 10.53
N GLU A 43 10.66 -2.48 9.72
CA GLU A 43 11.66 -1.51 10.16
C GLU A 43 11.38 -0.13 9.55
N GLU A 44 11.77 0.93 10.26
CA GLU A 44 11.59 2.30 9.80
C GLU A 44 12.37 2.60 8.52
N LYS A 45 13.55 1.99 8.33
CA LYS A 45 14.36 2.14 7.11
C LYS A 45 13.62 1.65 5.86
N ASP A 46 12.90 0.53 5.97
CA ASP A 46 12.18 -0.09 4.86
C ASP A 46 10.94 0.74 4.53
N LEU A 47 10.28 1.27 5.57
CA LEU A 47 9.19 2.21 5.41
C LEU A 47 9.64 3.48 4.67
N ILE A 48 10.76 4.09 5.08
CA ILE A 48 11.28 5.30 4.44
C ILE A 48 11.62 5.05 2.97
N GLY A 49 12.27 3.92 2.66
CA GLY A 49 12.55 3.53 1.27
C GLY A 49 11.26 3.36 0.46
N PHE A 50 10.31 2.60 1.01
CA PHE A 50 9.01 2.36 0.38
C PHE A 50 8.25 3.65 0.11
N LEU A 51 8.17 4.57 1.08
CA LEU A 51 7.48 5.86 0.95
C LEU A 51 8.06 6.69 -0.20
N LYS A 52 9.39 6.72 -0.34
CA LYS A 52 10.05 7.39 -1.47
C LYS A 52 9.69 6.75 -2.81
N ASP A 53 9.70 5.42 -2.87
CA ASP A 53 9.45 4.69 -4.12
C ASP A 53 8.00 4.87 -4.61
N VAL A 54 7.04 5.04 -3.69
CA VAL A 54 5.62 5.32 -4.01
C VAL A 54 5.30 6.82 -4.11
N GLY A 55 6.30 7.70 -4.02
CA GLY A 55 6.15 9.14 -4.19
C GLY A 55 5.47 9.86 -3.02
N VAL A 56 5.58 9.33 -1.80
CA VAL A 56 5.02 9.90 -0.58
C VAL A 56 6.16 10.37 0.33
N ASP A 57 6.24 11.67 0.61
CA ASP A 57 7.30 12.23 1.47
C ASP A 57 7.13 11.85 2.95
N LYS A 58 5.90 11.92 3.46
CA LYS A 58 5.55 11.64 4.85
C LYS A 58 4.14 11.08 4.94
N THR A 59 3.94 10.15 5.86
CA THR A 59 2.62 9.65 6.24
C THR A 59 2.54 9.51 7.74
N ASN A 60 1.34 9.74 8.30
CA ASN A 60 1.10 9.58 9.72
C ASN A 60 0.87 8.11 10.01
N SER A 61 1.60 7.56 10.99
CA SER A 61 1.31 6.22 11.48
C SER A 61 0.11 6.26 12.43
N LEU A 62 -0.89 5.43 12.17
CA LEU A 62 -2.15 5.35 12.90
C LEU A 62 -2.21 4.07 13.73
N ASP A 63 -2.81 4.10 14.91
CA ASP A 63 -3.08 2.87 15.69
C ASP A 63 -4.20 2.03 15.07
N LYS A 64 -5.09 2.68 14.30
CA LYS A 64 -6.23 2.03 13.62
C LYS A 64 -6.58 2.79 12.36
N PHE A 65 -6.82 2.06 11.28
CA PHE A 65 -7.40 2.60 10.05
C PHE A 65 -8.86 2.12 9.93
N SER A 66 -9.81 3.05 10.03
CA SER A 66 -11.24 2.78 9.88
C SER A 66 -11.79 3.67 8.78
N PHE A 67 -12.50 3.07 7.84
CA PHE A 67 -13.03 3.76 6.67
C PHE A 67 -14.41 3.22 6.29
N LYS A 68 -15.21 4.04 5.63
CA LYS A 68 -16.39 3.64 4.86
C LYS A 68 -16.02 3.66 3.38
N LYS A 69 -16.82 2.98 2.54
CA LYS A 69 -16.61 2.98 1.08
C LYS A 69 -16.47 4.39 0.49
N LYS A 70 -17.31 5.33 0.93
CA LYS A 70 -17.27 6.73 0.47
C LYS A 70 -15.97 7.47 0.85
N ASP A 71 -15.31 7.05 1.94
CA ASP A 71 -14.11 7.74 2.43
C ASP A 71 -12.87 7.35 1.62
N ILE A 72 -12.93 6.25 0.87
CA ILE A 72 -11.84 5.76 0.03
C ILE A 72 -12.14 5.84 -1.47
N ALA A 73 -13.38 6.15 -1.87
CA ALA A 73 -13.80 6.13 -3.26
C ALA A 73 -12.98 7.09 -4.15
N ASP A 74 -12.61 8.25 -3.61
CA ASP A 74 -11.88 9.29 -4.33
C ASP A 74 -10.35 9.20 -4.15
N LYS A 75 -9.87 8.22 -3.38
CA LYS A 75 -8.44 8.05 -3.12
C LYS A 75 -7.75 7.38 -4.31
N LYS A 76 -6.49 7.76 -4.54
CA LYS A 76 -5.66 7.26 -5.64
C LYS A 76 -4.27 6.92 -5.12
N GLY A 77 -4.10 5.72 -4.59
CA GLY A 77 -2.82 5.25 -4.05
C GLY A 77 -2.39 5.91 -2.74
N GLU A 78 -3.33 6.31 -1.87
CA GLU A 78 -2.97 6.93 -0.59
C GLU A 78 -2.32 5.90 0.35
N VAL A 79 -1.15 6.25 0.90
CA VAL A 79 -0.39 5.35 1.77
C VAL A 79 -0.72 5.58 3.24
N THR A 80 -1.15 4.52 3.91
CA THR A 80 -1.41 4.47 5.35
C THR A 80 -0.41 3.54 6.03
N VAL A 81 0.10 3.95 7.20
CA VAL A 81 0.98 3.14 8.05
C VAL A 81 0.28 2.86 9.36
N LEU A 82 0.35 1.61 9.83
CA LEU A 82 -0.24 1.19 11.10
C LEU A 82 0.82 1.02 12.19
N LYS A 83 0.43 1.28 13.44
CA LYS A 83 1.22 1.01 14.66
C LYS A 83 0.59 -0.13 15.48
N PRO A 84 1.40 -0.92 16.20
CA PRO A 84 2.85 -1.03 16.05
C PRO A 84 3.23 -1.65 14.69
N MET A 85 4.47 -1.44 14.23
CA MET A 85 4.98 -2.14 13.05
C MET A 85 4.96 -3.66 13.29
N ILE A 86 4.87 -4.45 12.20
CA ILE A 86 4.70 -5.90 12.33
C ILE A 86 5.98 -6.53 12.89
N ASN A 87 5.90 -7.08 14.11
CA ASN A 87 6.92 -7.95 14.68
C ASN A 87 6.60 -9.42 14.32
N ILE A 88 7.30 -9.97 13.32
CA ILE A 88 7.29 -11.40 12.95
C ILE A 88 8.71 -11.90 12.75
#